data_AF-G2E457-F1
#
_entry.id   AF-G2E457-F1
#
_cell.length_a   1.000
_cell.length_b   1.000
_cell.length_c   1.000
_cell.angle_alpha   90.00
_cell.angle_beta   90.00
_cell.angle_gamma   90.00
#
_symmetry.space_group_name_H-M   'P 1'
#
loop_
_entity.id
_entity.type
_entity.pdbx_description
1 polymer ?
#
loop_
_entity_poly.entity_id
_entity_poly.type
_entity_poly.pdbx_seq_one_letter_code
_entity_poly.pdbx_strand_id
1 'polypeptide(L)'
;MTQNHEQILERSRAWQLLSIAFAHPVPELHGLLADRGFQQALEEALAIAHGVRIGLPSLSVDFQDFEAQYIALFDTGSKGRPLAPLRASAYDVLLAGEPVPHLMLKYAQFYKHFGVQARTGQGDNALADHLTCQLDCLAWLTHLEARAGAQSDAEAGYRRAQRDFITRLLGPHCREFVPRLSDACAEQGFDPVFAALGEALERLQTLELERFGSTGNVSVSRPPMGVAVAGPTRNLWR
;
A
#
# COMPACT_ATOMS: atom_id res chain seq x y z
N MET A 1 2.85 20.56 -17.50
CA MET A 1 2.65 19.10 -17.30
C MET A 1 1.27 18.75 -17.86
N THR A 2 1.10 17.60 -18.50
CA THR A 2 -0.22 17.17 -19.00
C THR A 2 -1.08 16.69 -17.84
N GLN A 3 -2.40 16.91 -17.91
CA GLN A 3 -3.36 16.51 -16.87
C GLN A 3 -3.24 15.03 -16.46
N ASN A 4 -2.93 14.14 -17.42
CA ASN A 4 -2.68 12.72 -17.16
C ASN A 4 -1.41 12.46 -16.32
N HIS A 5 -0.36 13.26 -16.47
CA HIS A 5 0.87 13.09 -15.70
C HIS A 5 0.67 13.46 -14.23
N GLU A 6 -0.04 14.56 -13.97
CA GLU A 6 -0.42 14.99 -12.63
C GLU A 6 -1.28 13.93 -11.92
N GLN A 7 -2.26 13.35 -12.62
CA GLN A 7 -3.06 12.24 -12.09
C GLN A 7 -2.21 11.05 -11.67
N ILE A 8 -1.21 10.64 -12.47
CA ILE A 8 -0.33 9.51 -12.12
C ILE A 8 0.53 9.85 -10.89
N LEU A 9 1.02 11.09 -10.75
CA LEU A 9 1.77 11.50 -9.57
C LEU A 9 0.92 11.47 -8.30
N GLU A 10 -0.32 11.97 -8.35
CA GLU A 10 -1.20 11.95 -7.18
C GLU A 10 -1.65 10.53 -6.81
N ARG A 11 -1.76 9.60 -7.77
CA ARG A 11 -1.93 8.17 -7.47
C ARG A 11 -0.75 7.61 -6.70
N SER A 12 0.48 7.94 -7.11
CA SER A 12 1.69 7.55 -6.38
C SER A 12 1.69 8.11 -4.96
N ARG A 13 1.25 9.37 -4.80
CA ARG A 13 1.16 10.05 -3.51
C ARG A 13 0.11 9.41 -2.60
N ALA A 14 -1.05 9.02 -3.13
CA ALA A 14 -2.10 8.35 -2.35
C ALA A 14 -1.60 7.03 -1.73
N TRP A 15 -0.88 6.20 -2.51
CA TRP A 15 -0.23 4.99 -1.99
C TRP A 15 0.78 5.29 -0.89
N GLN A 16 1.59 6.34 -1.08
CA GLN A 16 2.61 6.75 -0.10
C GLN A 16 1.99 7.26 1.20
N LEU A 17 0.92 8.05 1.13
CA LEU A 17 0.21 8.56 2.31
C LEU A 17 -0.38 7.41 3.13
N LEU A 18 -1.01 6.42 2.49
CA LEU A 18 -1.47 5.23 3.19
C LEU A 18 -0.31 4.42 3.79
N SER A 19 0.82 4.29 3.09
CA SER A 19 2.01 3.63 3.63
C SER A 19 2.51 4.30 4.92
N ILE A 20 2.53 5.64 4.94
CA ILE A 20 2.88 6.43 6.13
C ILE A 20 1.88 6.19 7.26
N ALA A 21 0.57 6.20 6.98
CA ALA A 21 -0.45 6.02 8.00
C ALA A 21 -0.43 4.65 8.69
N PHE A 22 0.06 3.61 8.01
CA PHE A 22 0.22 2.26 8.58
C PHE A 22 1.62 1.99 9.17
N ALA A 23 2.54 2.95 9.10
CA ALA A 23 3.87 2.79 9.70
C ALA A 23 3.79 2.68 11.23
N HIS A 24 4.83 2.11 11.85
CA HIS A 24 4.91 2.01 13.30
C HIS A 24 4.76 3.39 13.94
N PRO A 25 3.95 3.54 15.00
CA PRO A 25 3.65 4.81 15.62
C PRO A 25 4.91 5.42 16.23
N VAL A 26 5.09 6.70 15.95
CA VAL A 26 6.03 7.58 16.65
C VAL A 26 5.31 8.91 16.92
N PRO A 27 5.72 9.72 17.89
CA PRO A 27 5.03 10.97 18.23
C PRO A 27 4.83 11.89 17.02
N GLU A 28 5.79 11.91 16.09
CA GLU A 28 5.73 12.69 14.86
C GLU A 28 4.62 12.21 13.91
N LEU A 29 4.46 10.89 13.76
CA LEU A 29 3.40 10.30 12.95
C LEU A 29 2.02 10.53 13.58
N HIS A 30 1.91 10.39 14.91
CA HIS A 30 0.68 10.73 15.62
C HIS A 30 0.30 12.19 15.44
N GLY A 31 1.25 13.11 15.61
CA GLY A 31 1.03 14.53 15.35
C GLY A 31 0.58 14.79 13.90
N LEU A 32 1.18 14.09 12.93
CA LEU A 32 0.77 14.17 11.53
C LEU A 32 -0.67 13.68 11.30
N LEU A 33 -1.07 12.55 11.89
CA LEU A 33 -2.41 12.00 11.76
C LEU A 33 -3.48 12.80 12.53
N ALA A 34 -3.09 13.47 13.61
CA ALA A 34 -3.95 14.39 14.36
C ALA A 34 -4.16 15.73 13.61
N ASP A 35 -3.21 16.13 12.77
CA ASP A 35 -3.30 17.35 11.95
C ASP A 35 -4.21 17.13 10.73
N ARG A 36 -5.21 18.02 10.58
CA ARG A 36 -6.12 18.14 9.41
C ARG A 36 -5.38 18.10 8.06
N GLY A 37 -4.14 18.56 8.02
CA GLY A 37 -3.29 18.60 6.82
C GLY A 37 -3.03 17.21 6.23
N PHE A 38 -2.93 16.16 7.05
CA PHE A 38 -2.76 14.80 6.53
C PHE A 38 -4.04 14.31 5.84
N GLN A 39 -5.21 14.49 6.47
CA GLN A 39 -6.48 14.10 5.86
C GLN A 39 -6.73 14.87 4.57
N GLN A 40 -6.47 16.19 4.57
CA GLN A 40 -6.57 17.02 3.37
C GLN A 40 -5.63 16.54 2.26
N ALA A 41 -4.36 16.21 2.59
CA ALA A 41 -3.42 15.70 1.61
C ALA A 41 -3.88 14.38 0.97
N LEU A 42 -4.46 13.47 1.75
CA LEU A 42 -5.00 12.20 1.21
C LEU A 42 -6.26 12.44 0.37
N GLU A 43 -7.18 13.28 0.85
CA GLU A 43 -8.39 13.65 0.12
C GLU A 43 -8.08 14.33 -1.22
N GLU A 44 -7.12 15.26 -1.23
CA GLU A 44 -6.65 15.95 -2.43
C GLU A 44 -6.01 14.97 -3.41
N ALA A 45 -5.11 14.10 -2.93
CA ALA A 45 -4.46 13.12 -3.77
C ALA A 45 -5.49 12.21 -4.45
N LEU A 46 -6.48 11.70 -3.71
CA LEU A 46 -7.55 10.87 -4.25
C LEU A 46 -8.48 11.64 -5.20
N ALA A 47 -8.77 12.90 -4.90
CA ALA A 47 -9.60 13.75 -5.75
C ALA A 47 -8.95 14.02 -7.10
N ILE A 48 -7.65 14.31 -7.12
CA ILE A 48 -6.92 14.55 -8.36
C ILE A 48 -6.71 13.22 -9.11
N ALA A 49 -6.30 12.16 -8.41
CA ALA A 49 -6.00 10.85 -8.99
C ALA A 49 -7.22 10.17 -9.63
N HIS A 50 -8.37 10.22 -8.96
CA HIS A 50 -9.53 9.39 -9.28
C HIS A 50 -10.86 10.15 -9.32
N GLY A 51 -10.87 11.45 -9.02
CA GLY A 51 -12.11 12.24 -8.96
C GLY A 51 -13.02 11.89 -7.77
N VAL A 52 -12.48 11.23 -6.74
CA VAL A 52 -13.23 10.85 -5.53
C VAL A 52 -12.66 11.52 -4.29
N ARG A 53 -13.49 11.71 -3.26
CA ARG A 53 -13.03 12.13 -1.94
C ARG A 53 -13.34 11.04 -0.93
N ILE A 54 -12.34 10.66 -0.15
CA ILE A 54 -12.47 9.74 0.97
C ILE A 54 -12.01 10.51 2.20
N GLY A 55 -12.94 10.86 3.07
CA GLY A 55 -12.62 11.55 4.31
C GLY A 55 -12.16 10.59 5.38
N LEU A 56 -11.12 10.95 6.11
CA LEU A 56 -10.72 10.26 7.34
C LEU A 56 -11.30 11.00 8.56
N PRO A 57 -11.75 10.29 9.60
CA PRO A 57 -12.10 10.92 10.86
C PRO A 57 -10.85 11.55 11.49
N SER A 58 -11.08 12.54 12.36
CA SER A 58 -9.98 13.12 13.15
C SER A 58 -9.58 12.15 14.26
N LEU A 59 -8.27 11.94 14.42
CA LEU A 59 -7.73 11.16 15.52
C LEU A 59 -8.15 11.79 16.85
N SER A 60 -8.74 10.99 17.73
CA SER A 60 -9.39 11.47 18.96
C SER A 60 -8.65 11.10 20.24
N VAL A 61 -7.62 10.26 20.14
CA VAL A 61 -6.83 9.74 21.25
C VAL A 61 -5.43 10.35 21.30
N ASP A 62 -4.83 10.37 22.49
CA ASP A 62 -3.44 10.80 22.65
C ASP A 62 -2.45 9.77 22.07
N PHE A 63 -1.17 10.11 22.05
CA PHE A 63 -0.14 9.24 21.49
C PHE A 63 -0.04 7.90 22.21
N GLN A 64 -0.17 7.89 23.54
CA GLN A 64 -0.02 6.68 24.34
C GLN A 64 -1.16 5.69 24.05
N ASP A 65 -2.39 6.19 24.00
CA ASP A 65 -3.56 5.39 23.64
C ASP A 65 -3.50 4.95 22.18
N PHE A 66 -3.07 5.82 21.25
CA PHE A 66 -2.86 5.47 19.85
C PHE A 66 -1.84 4.34 19.66
N GLU A 67 -0.68 4.43 20.33
CA GLU A 67 0.37 3.42 20.30
C GLU A 67 -0.13 2.09 20.88
N ALA A 68 -0.84 2.13 22.02
CA ALA A 68 -1.41 0.92 22.62
C ALA A 68 -2.43 0.23 21.69
N GLN A 69 -3.29 1.01 21.03
CA GLN A 69 -4.24 0.49 20.05
C GLN A 69 -3.53 -0.08 18.81
N TYR A 70 -2.51 0.62 18.29
CA TYR A 70 -1.69 0.14 17.18
C TYR A 70 -1.04 -1.20 17.51
N ILE A 71 -0.41 -1.34 18.68
CA ILE A 71 0.23 -2.58 19.12
C ILE A 71 -0.82 -3.69 19.22
N ALA A 72 -1.99 -3.42 19.81
CA ALA A 72 -3.05 -4.43 19.93
C ALA A 72 -3.58 -4.89 18.56
N LEU A 73 -3.72 -3.97 17.63
CA LEU A 73 -4.20 -4.23 16.27
C LEU A 73 -3.17 -5.00 15.43
N PHE A 74 -1.91 -4.57 15.43
CA PHE A 74 -0.96 -4.94 14.38
C PHE A 74 0.21 -5.81 14.84
N ASP A 75 0.66 -5.64 16.10
CA ASP A 75 1.85 -6.31 16.61
C ASP A 75 1.52 -7.46 17.58
N THR A 76 0.93 -7.14 18.74
CA THR A 76 0.67 -8.09 19.81
C THR A 76 -0.61 -7.73 20.57
N GLY A 77 -1.73 -8.38 20.23
CA GLY A 77 -3.03 -8.22 20.90
C GLY A 77 -3.26 -9.15 22.10
N SER A 78 -4.48 -9.12 22.65
CA SER A 78 -4.87 -9.95 23.80
C SER A 78 -4.81 -11.43 23.41
N LYS A 79 -3.96 -12.22 24.09
CA LYS A 79 -3.53 -13.61 23.76
C LYS A 79 -2.28 -13.73 22.89
N GLY A 80 -1.49 -12.65 22.75
CA GLY A 80 -0.18 -12.70 22.10
C GLY A 80 -0.24 -12.80 20.58
N ARG A 81 -1.38 -12.43 19.98
CA ARG A 81 -1.57 -12.35 18.53
C ARG A 81 -2.24 -11.02 18.18
N PRO A 82 -1.82 -10.35 17.10
CA PRO A 82 -2.47 -9.14 16.62
C PRO A 82 -3.89 -9.45 16.12
N LEU A 83 -4.79 -8.47 16.25
CA LEU A 83 -6.19 -8.60 15.83
C LEU A 83 -6.35 -8.49 14.30
N ALA A 84 -5.54 -7.64 13.67
CA ALA A 84 -5.51 -7.42 12.23
C ALA A 84 -4.06 -7.27 11.72
N PRO A 85 -3.23 -8.34 11.76
CA PRO A 85 -1.81 -8.23 11.44
C PRO A 85 -1.50 -7.57 10.08
N LEU A 86 -0.53 -6.65 10.05
CA LEU A 86 -0.07 -6.00 8.81
C LEU A 86 0.76 -6.91 7.88
N ARG A 87 1.00 -8.17 8.26
CA ARG A 87 1.77 -9.13 7.46
C ARG A 87 0.86 -10.11 6.76
N ALA A 88 1.00 -10.22 5.44
CA ALA A 88 0.20 -11.17 4.67
C ALA A 88 0.41 -12.63 5.13
N SER A 89 1.63 -13.00 5.54
CA SER A 89 1.95 -14.34 6.02
C SER A 89 1.33 -14.69 7.38
N ALA A 90 0.73 -13.71 8.08
CA ALA A 90 -0.01 -13.98 9.31
C ALA A 90 -1.40 -14.56 9.04
N TYR A 91 -1.86 -14.53 7.79
CA TYR A 91 -3.14 -15.08 7.36
C TYR A 91 -2.93 -16.43 6.67
N ASP A 92 -3.28 -17.53 7.36
CA ASP A 92 -3.08 -18.90 6.87
C ASP A 92 -3.77 -19.15 5.51
N VAL A 93 -4.91 -18.50 5.27
CA VAL A 93 -5.63 -18.57 3.99
C VAL A 93 -4.80 -18.04 2.81
N LEU A 94 -3.92 -17.06 3.03
CA LEU A 94 -3.04 -16.51 1.99
C LEU A 94 -1.83 -17.40 1.71
N LEU A 95 -1.49 -18.29 2.65
CA LEU A 95 -0.48 -19.32 2.45
C LEU A 95 -1.03 -20.46 1.58
N ALA A 96 -2.33 -20.74 1.62
CA ALA A 96 -2.98 -21.80 0.84
C ALA A 96 -2.30 -23.18 1.00
N GLY A 97 -1.82 -23.47 2.22
CA GLY A 97 -1.09 -24.71 2.53
C GLY A 97 0.41 -24.68 2.21
N GLU A 98 0.92 -23.59 1.61
CA GLU A 98 2.34 -23.44 1.31
C GLU A 98 3.13 -22.87 2.50
N PRO A 99 4.41 -23.23 2.65
CA PRO A 99 5.29 -22.61 3.63
C PRO A 99 5.46 -21.10 3.40
N VAL A 100 5.53 -20.31 4.48
CA VAL A 100 5.77 -18.85 4.48
C VAL A 100 6.90 -18.40 3.51
N PRO A 101 8.06 -19.09 3.40
CA PRO A 101 9.10 -18.71 2.45
C PRO A 101 8.65 -18.63 0.99
N HIS A 102 7.65 -19.41 0.56
CA HIS A 102 7.12 -19.34 -0.81
C HIS A 102 6.37 -18.02 -1.05
N LEU A 103 5.59 -17.55 -0.07
CA LEU A 103 4.95 -16.25 -0.15
C LEU A 103 5.99 -15.12 -0.11
N MET A 104 7.00 -15.21 0.76
CA MET A 104 8.10 -14.22 0.82
C MET A 104 8.84 -14.12 -0.52
N LEU A 105 9.09 -15.26 -1.17
CA LEU A 105 9.76 -15.30 -2.46
C LEU A 105 8.97 -14.55 -3.55
N LYS A 106 7.63 -14.65 -3.54
CA LYS A 106 6.77 -13.91 -4.48
C LYS A 106 6.96 -12.39 -4.32
N TYR A 107 6.93 -11.88 -3.08
CA TYR A 107 7.19 -10.46 -2.80
C TYR A 107 8.62 -10.05 -3.18
N ALA A 108 9.62 -10.81 -2.75
CA ALA A 108 11.03 -10.50 -3.00
C ALA A 108 11.38 -10.49 -4.51
N GLN A 109 10.81 -11.40 -5.30
CA GLN A 109 10.96 -11.40 -6.75
C GLN A 109 10.35 -10.15 -7.39
N PHE A 110 9.19 -9.72 -6.90
CA PHE A 110 8.54 -8.50 -7.37
C PHE A 110 9.42 -7.28 -7.09
N TYR A 111 9.86 -7.11 -5.84
CA TYR A 111 10.68 -5.97 -5.43
C TYR A 111 12.02 -5.92 -6.17
N LYS A 112 12.69 -7.08 -6.29
CA LYS A 112 13.95 -7.20 -7.03
C LYS A 112 13.81 -6.80 -8.49
N HIS A 113 12.71 -7.19 -9.16
CA HIS A 113 12.50 -6.90 -10.57
C HIS A 113 12.35 -5.39 -10.85
N PHE A 114 11.73 -4.64 -9.93
CA PHE A 114 11.47 -3.20 -10.10
C PHE A 114 12.41 -2.29 -9.31
N GLY A 115 13.43 -2.86 -8.66
CA GLY A 115 14.40 -2.11 -7.87
C GLY A 115 13.81 -1.48 -6.60
N VAL A 116 12.69 -2.01 -6.09
CA VAL A 116 12.13 -1.59 -4.80
C VAL A 116 13.01 -2.18 -3.71
N GLN A 117 13.56 -1.33 -2.85
CA GLN A 117 14.20 -1.77 -1.62
C GLN A 117 13.15 -1.74 -0.51
N ALA A 118 13.06 -2.82 0.27
CA ALA A 118 12.31 -2.76 1.52
C ALA A 118 12.88 -1.66 2.42
N ARG A 119 12.03 -1.00 3.20
CA ARG A 119 12.48 -0.02 4.21
C ARG A 119 13.53 -0.68 5.09
N THR A 120 14.69 -0.04 5.21
CA THR A 120 15.77 -0.45 6.10
C THR A 120 16.05 0.71 7.05
N GLY A 121 15.70 0.54 8.32
CA GLY A 121 15.79 1.56 9.37
C GLY A 121 15.70 0.91 10.75
N GLN A 122 16.12 1.61 11.81
CA GLN A 122 16.10 1.07 13.18
C GLN A 122 14.66 0.74 13.60
N GLY A 123 14.34 -0.55 13.74
CA GLY A 123 13.01 -1.08 14.02
C GLY A 123 12.33 -1.75 12.81
N ASP A 124 12.67 -1.33 11.60
CA ASP A 124 12.04 -1.72 10.33
C ASP A 124 12.73 -2.93 9.67
N ASN A 125 12.81 -4.07 10.36
CA ASN A 125 12.97 -5.37 9.68
C ASN A 125 11.62 -5.87 9.16
N ALA A 126 10.82 -4.95 8.58
CA ALA A 126 9.53 -5.27 8.01
C ALA A 126 9.76 -6.31 6.92
N LEU A 127 9.20 -7.50 7.12
CA LEU A 127 9.28 -8.57 6.15
C LEU A 127 8.68 -8.11 4.82
N ALA A 128 9.10 -8.76 3.73
CA ALA A 128 8.73 -8.33 2.38
C ALA A 128 7.19 -8.33 2.15
N ASP A 129 6.43 -9.06 2.96
CA ASP A 129 4.98 -9.14 2.92
C ASP A 129 4.24 -8.16 3.84
N HIS A 130 4.97 -7.28 4.54
CA HIS A 130 4.36 -6.24 5.36
C HIS A 130 3.59 -5.23 4.50
N LEU A 131 2.42 -4.77 4.95
CA LEU A 131 1.52 -3.90 4.20
C LEU A 131 2.24 -2.64 3.71
N THR A 132 3.00 -1.96 4.56
CA THR A 132 3.75 -0.75 4.17
C THR A 132 4.73 -1.01 3.02
N CYS A 133 5.44 -2.15 3.00
CA CYS A 133 6.30 -2.55 1.88
C CYS A 133 5.49 -2.74 0.58
N GLN A 134 4.28 -3.28 0.68
CA GLN A 134 3.39 -3.46 -0.47
C GLN A 134 2.91 -2.11 -1.04
N LEU A 135 2.54 -1.17 -0.16
CA LEU A 135 2.10 0.17 -0.53
C LEU A 135 3.26 1.01 -1.12
N ASP A 136 4.44 0.94 -0.53
CA ASP A 136 5.66 1.58 -1.05
C ASP A 136 6.02 1.05 -2.44
N CYS A 137 5.88 -0.25 -2.67
CA CYS A 137 6.08 -0.85 -3.99
C CYS A 137 5.10 -0.27 -5.03
N LEU A 138 3.81 -0.13 -4.68
CA LEU A 138 2.82 0.45 -5.59
C LEU A 138 3.05 1.94 -5.84
N ALA A 139 3.41 2.70 -4.81
CA ALA A 139 3.83 4.10 -4.97
C ALA A 139 5.01 4.17 -5.97
N TRP A 140 6.04 3.34 -5.81
CA TRP A 140 7.19 3.32 -6.70
C TRP A 140 6.85 2.96 -8.14
N LEU A 141 6.08 1.89 -8.36
CA LEU A 141 5.64 1.49 -9.70
C LEU A 141 4.81 2.58 -10.39
N THR A 142 4.01 3.29 -9.61
CA THR A 142 3.17 4.39 -10.10
C THR A 142 4.02 5.62 -10.44
N HIS A 143 5.02 5.92 -9.63
CA HIS A 143 6.02 6.94 -9.95
C HIS A 143 6.82 6.60 -11.23
N LEU A 144 7.21 5.34 -11.40
CA LEU A 144 7.88 4.88 -12.62
C LEU A 144 6.97 4.97 -13.86
N GLU A 145 5.68 4.69 -13.73
CA GLU A 145 4.67 4.94 -14.78
C GLU A 145 4.69 6.42 -15.22
N ALA A 146 4.66 7.36 -14.28
CA ALA A 146 4.72 8.80 -14.60
C ALA A 146 6.01 9.19 -15.35
N ARG A 147 7.14 8.53 -15.04
CA ARG A 147 8.45 8.81 -15.63
C ARG A 147 8.68 8.14 -16.98
N ALA A 148 7.96 7.07 -17.28
CA ALA A 148 8.15 6.29 -18.50
C ALA A 148 7.79 7.04 -19.79
N GLY A 149 7.17 8.22 -19.68
CA GLY A 149 6.66 8.98 -20.82
C GLY A 149 5.38 8.36 -21.40
N ALA A 150 4.49 9.20 -21.91
CA ALA A 150 3.20 8.74 -22.42
C ALA A 150 3.37 7.82 -23.64
N GLN A 151 2.60 6.73 -23.65
CA GLN A 151 2.50 5.71 -24.71
C GLN A 151 3.79 4.91 -24.93
N SER A 152 4.66 4.80 -23.92
CA SER A 152 5.84 3.93 -24.01
C SER A 152 5.53 2.49 -23.59
N ASP A 153 6.29 1.53 -24.13
CA ASP A 153 6.22 0.12 -23.68
C ASP A 153 6.52 -0.02 -22.19
N ALA A 154 7.37 0.87 -21.65
CA ALA A 154 7.70 0.94 -20.24
C ALA A 154 6.48 1.35 -19.40
N GLU A 155 5.71 2.38 -19.80
CA GLU A 155 4.48 2.79 -19.12
C GLU A 155 3.47 1.62 -19.06
N ALA A 156 3.26 0.94 -20.18
CA ALA A 156 2.38 -0.23 -20.25
C ALA A 156 2.90 -1.39 -19.37
N GLY A 157 4.23 -1.57 -19.29
CA GLY A 157 4.88 -2.52 -18.40
C GLY A 157 4.59 -2.24 -16.93
N TYR A 158 4.75 -1.00 -16.48
CA TYR A 158 4.48 -0.61 -15.10
C TYR A 158 3.00 -0.73 -14.74
N ARG A 159 2.08 -0.40 -15.66
CA ARG A 159 0.63 -0.62 -15.45
C ARG A 159 0.28 -2.09 -15.25
N ARG A 160 0.83 -2.98 -16.10
CA ARG A 160 0.64 -4.44 -15.94
C ARG A 160 1.20 -4.92 -14.61
N ALA A 161 2.36 -4.42 -14.21
CA ALA A 161 2.97 -4.75 -12.93
C ALA A 161 2.09 -4.32 -11.74
N GLN A 162 1.62 -3.07 -11.73
CA GLN A 162 0.70 -2.57 -10.70
C GLN A 162 -0.55 -3.45 -10.60
N ARG A 163 -1.21 -3.73 -11.72
CA ARG A 163 -2.39 -4.61 -11.76
C ARG A 163 -2.09 -5.99 -11.20
N ASP A 164 -1.03 -6.64 -11.67
CA ASP A 164 -0.66 -7.98 -11.23
C ASP A 164 -0.32 -8.02 -9.74
N PHE A 165 0.37 -6.99 -9.22
CA PHE A 165 0.67 -6.87 -7.79
C PHE A 165 -0.62 -6.73 -6.96
N ILE A 166 -1.52 -5.84 -7.37
CA ILE A 166 -2.80 -5.63 -6.70
C ILE A 166 -3.64 -6.91 -6.73
N THR A 167 -3.80 -7.54 -7.89
CA THR A 167 -4.66 -8.73 -8.01
C THR A 167 -4.12 -9.94 -7.27
N ARG A 168 -2.79 -10.13 -7.22
CA ARG A 168 -2.18 -11.38 -6.75
C ARG A 168 -1.62 -11.31 -5.33
N LEU A 169 -1.31 -10.11 -4.81
CA LEU A 169 -0.65 -9.93 -3.52
C LEU A 169 -1.46 -9.01 -2.60
N LEU A 170 -1.58 -7.72 -2.93
CA LEU A 170 -2.24 -6.75 -2.05
C LEU A 170 -3.75 -7.03 -1.89
N GLY A 171 -4.46 -7.32 -2.98
CA GLY A 171 -5.90 -7.53 -2.93
C GLY A 171 -6.34 -8.71 -2.07
N PRO A 172 -5.72 -9.90 -2.19
CA PRO A 172 -5.92 -10.99 -1.22
C PRO A 172 -5.63 -10.57 0.22
N HIS A 173 -4.57 -9.79 0.46
CA HIS A 173 -4.24 -9.29 1.78
C HIS A 173 -5.33 -8.36 2.33
N CYS A 174 -5.78 -7.36 1.56
CA CYS A 174 -6.85 -6.44 1.95
C CYS A 174 -8.16 -7.17 2.29
N ARG A 175 -8.53 -8.21 1.53
CA ARG A 175 -9.74 -9.01 1.80
C ARG A 175 -9.74 -9.69 3.16
N GLU A 176 -8.56 -10.02 3.68
CA GLU A 176 -8.43 -10.58 5.03
C GLU A 176 -8.25 -9.47 6.09
N PHE A 177 -7.47 -8.45 5.76
CA PHE A 177 -7.05 -7.40 6.68
C PHE A 177 -8.19 -6.43 7.03
N VAL A 178 -8.88 -5.87 6.03
CA VAL A 178 -9.83 -4.77 6.23
C VAL A 178 -11.03 -5.17 7.08
N PRO A 179 -11.69 -6.34 6.85
CA PRO A 179 -12.79 -6.76 7.72
C PRO A 179 -12.36 -6.94 9.18
N ARG A 180 -11.20 -7.56 9.42
CA ARG A 180 -10.67 -7.77 10.77
C ARG A 180 -10.32 -6.46 11.47
N LEU A 181 -9.78 -5.49 10.73
CA LEU A 181 -9.49 -4.17 11.28
C LEU A 181 -10.78 -3.45 11.69
N SER A 182 -11.78 -3.47 10.82
CA SER A 182 -13.11 -2.90 11.09
C SER A 182 -13.76 -3.57 12.31
N ASP A 183 -13.80 -4.90 12.34
CA ASP A 183 -14.39 -5.68 13.44
C ASP A 183 -13.66 -5.40 14.76
N ALA A 184 -12.32 -5.38 14.75
CA ALA A 184 -11.53 -5.09 15.94
C ALA A 184 -11.80 -3.68 16.48
N CYS A 185 -11.92 -2.67 15.61
CA CYS A 185 -12.26 -1.31 16.02
C CYS A 185 -13.67 -1.24 16.63
N ALA A 186 -14.64 -1.90 16.01
CA ALA A 186 -16.02 -1.94 16.48
C ALA A 186 -16.17 -2.67 17.82
N GLU A 187 -15.48 -3.80 17.99
CA GLU A 187 -15.59 -4.65 19.19
C GLU A 187 -14.81 -4.08 20.40
N GLN A 188 -13.63 -3.50 20.16
CA GLN A 188 -12.75 -3.02 21.23
C GLN A 188 -12.89 -1.51 21.49
N GLY A 189 -13.66 -0.79 20.66
CA GLY A 189 -13.81 0.66 20.75
C GLY A 189 -12.52 1.42 20.44
N PHE A 190 -11.68 0.89 19.54
CA PHE A 190 -10.50 1.60 19.07
C PHE A 190 -10.89 2.82 18.23
N ASP A 191 -9.95 3.76 18.08
CA ASP A 191 -10.17 5.00 17.36
C ASP A 191 -10.62 4.71 15.92
N PRO A 192 -11.69 5.35 15.43
CA PRO A 192 -12.27 5.07 14.12
C PRO A 192 -11.31 5.37 12.95
N VAL A 193 -10.22 6.12 13.16
CA VAL A 193 -9.22 6.36 12.13
C VAL A 193 -8.64 5.06 11.57
N PHE A 194 -8.45 4.04 12.40
CA PHE A 194 -7.89 2.76 11.94
C PHE A 194 -8.81 2.06 10.93
N ALA A 195 -10.10 1.93 11.25
CA ALA A 195 -11.08 1.37 10.32
C ALA A 195 -11.18 2.20 9.04
N ALA A 196 -11.21 3.53 9.15
CA ALA A 196 -11.26 4.42 7.99
C ALA A 196 -10.02 4.32 7.08
N LEU A 197 -8.83 4.08 7.64
CA LEU A 197 -7.62 3.80 6.86
C LEU A 197 -7.73 2.49 6.08
N GLY A 198 -8.33 1.46 6.69
CA GLY A 198 -8.64 0.19 6.01
C GLY A 198 -9.62 0.36 4.84
N GLU A 199 -10.68 1.13 5.05
CA GLU A 199 -11.66 1.47 4.01
C GLU A 199 -11.03 2.29 2.87
N ALA A 200 -10.21 3.28 3.20
CA ALA A 200 -9.50 4.09 2.22
C ALA A 200 -8.56 3.23 1.35
N LEU A 201 -7.87 2.27 1.96
CA LEU A 201 -7.02 1.30 1.25
C LEU A 201 -7.84 0.41 0.29
N GLU A 202 -8.93 -0.20 0.76
CA GLU A 202 -9.79 -1.04 -0.08
C GLU A 202 -10.39 -0.24 -1.25
N ARG A 203 -10.80 1.01 -0.97
CA ARG A 203 -11.38 1.87 -1.99
C ARG A 203 -10.34 2.28 -3.05
N LEU A 204 -9.13 2.68 -2.65
CA LEU A 204 -8.05 2.99 -3.59
C LEU A 204 -7.70 1.78 -4.46
N GLN A 205 -7.60 0.60 -3.86
CA GLN A 205 -7.37 -0.65 -4.59
C GLN A 205 -8.44 -0.91 -5.65
N THR A 206 -9.71 -0.70 -5.31
CA THR A 206 -10.84 -0.90 -6.22
C THR A 206 -10.77 0.06 -7.41
N LEU A 207 -10.54 1.35 -7.15
CA LEU A 207 -10.39 2.37 -8.18
C LEU A 207 -9.24 2.08 -9.14
N GLU A 208 -8.12 1.56 -8.61
CA GLU A 208 -6.97 1.15 -9.42
C GLU A 208 -7.28 -0.03 -10.33
N LEU A 209 -7.99 -1.04 -9.84
CA LEU A 209 -8.43 -2.18 -10.67
C LEU A 209 -9.44 -1.76 -11.73
N GLU A 210 -10.41 -0.90 -11.40
CA GLU A 210 -11.38 -0.35 -12.35
C GLU A 210 -10.68 0.41 -13.49
N ARG A 211 -9.63 1.17 -13.16
CA ARG A 211 -8.79 1.87 -14.15
C ARG A 211 -8.12 0.90 -15.13
N PHE A 212 -7.62 -0.24 -14.64
CA PHE A 212 -7.04 -1.28 -15.51
C PHE A 212 -8.10 -2.05 -16.31
N GLY A 213 -9.33 -2.16 -15.83
CA GLY A 213 -10.45 -2.81 -16.55
C GLY A 213 -11.08 -1.92 -17.63
N SER A 214 -11.06 -0.61 -17.43
CA SER A 214 -11.61 0.40 -18.37
C SER A 214 -10.71 0.63 -19.58
N THR A 215 -9.47 0.14 -19.54
CA THR A 215 -8.56 0.06 -20.69
C THR A 215 -8.76 -1.28 -21.40
N GLY A 216 -9.86 -1.37 -22.17
CA GLY A 216 -10.34 -2.62 -22.78
C GLY A 216 -9.33 -3.37 -23.65
N ASN A 217 -9.47 -4.70 -23.64
CA ASN A 217 -9.07 -5.67 -24.66
C ASN A 217 -8.16 -5.15 -25.79
N VAL A 218 -6.85 -5.21 -25.58
CA VAL A 218 -5.90 -5.42 -26.67
C VAL A 218 -5.31 -6.80 -26.48
N SER A 219 -5.65 -7.70 -27.41
CA SER A 219 -5.01 -9.01 -27.58
C SER A 219 -3.49 -8.83 -27.59
N VAL A 220 -2.82 -9.40 -26.57
CA VAL A 220 -1.37 -9.30 -26.40
C VAL A 220 -0.71 -10.46 -27.14
N SER A 221 0.02 -10.14 -28.20
CA SER A 221 1.16 -10.97 -28.60
C SER A 221 2.29 -10.75 -27.57
N ARG A 222 2.77 -11.84 -26.97
CA ARG A 222 3.83 -11.88 -25.96
C ARG A 222 5.11 -11.22 -26.51
N PRO A 223 5.66 -10.16 -25.90
CA PRO A 223 6.98 -9.67 -26.29
C PRO A 223 8.08 -10.60 -25.76
N PRO A 224 9.22 -10.71 -26.46
CA PRO A 224 10.28 -11.65 -26.12
C PRO A 224 10.97 -11.27 -24.81
N MET A 225 11.40 -12.29 -24.06
CA MET A 225 12.23 -12.10 -22.88
C MET A 225 13.54 -11.39 -23.25
N GLY A 226 13.81 -10.28 -22.57
CA GLY A 226 15.15 -9.71 -22.49
C GLY A 226 15.24 -8.26 -22.90
N VAL A 227 15.01 -7.35 -21.95
CA VAL A 227 15.85 -6.16 -21.78
C VAL A 227 15.87 -5.86 -20.27
N ALA A 228 17.01 -6.11 -19.63
CA ALA A 228 17.25 -5.63 -18.27
C ALA A 228 17.53 -4.13 -18.36
N VAL A 229 16.65 -3.30 -17.80
CA VAL A 229 16.94 -1.88 -17.59
C VAL A 229 17.68 -1.76 -16.26
N ALA A 230 19.01 -1.83 -16.32
CA ALA A 230 19.88 -1.47 -15.21
C ALA A 230 19.88 0.05 -15.04
N GLY A 231 18.93 0.57 -14.25
CA GLY A 231 18.98 1.94 -13.74
C GLY A 231 19.87 2.02 -12.49
N PRO A 232 20.55 3.16 -12.25
CA PRO A 232 21.43 3.30 -11.08
C PRO A 232 20.63 3.17 -9.79
N THR A 233 21.10 2.26 -8.93
CA THR A 233 20.67 2.07 -7.55
C THR A 233 20.92 3.37 -6.77
N ARG A 234 19.85 4.03 -6.31
CA ARG A 234 19.95 5.14 -5.37
C ARG A 234 19.19 4.79 -4.11
N ASN A 235 19.88 4.88 -2.97
CA ASN A 235 19.26 4.92 -1.67
C ASN A 235 18.42 6.21 -1.59
N LEU A 236 17.12 6.08 -1.33
CA LEU A 236 16.17 7.21 -1.31
C LEU A 236 16.10 7.94 0.04
N TRP A 237 17.04 7.66 0.95
CA TRP A 237 17.14 8.27 2.28
C TRP A 237 18.34 9.22 2.42
N ARG A 238 18.73 9.89 1.33
CA ARG A 238 19.65 11.04 1.35
C ARG A 238 19.23 12.10 0.35
#